data_AF-A0A529TN07-F1
#
_entry.id   AF-A0A529TN07-F1
#
_cell.length_a   1.000
_cell.length_b   1.000
_cell.length_c   1.000
_cell.angle_alpha   90.00
_cell.angle_beta   90.00
_cell.angle_gamma   90.00
#
_symmetry.space_group_name_H-M   'P 1'
#
loop_
_entity.id
_entity.type
_entity.pdbx_description
1 polymer ?
#
loop_
_entity_poly.entity_id
_entity_poly.type
_entity_poly.pdbx_seq_one_letter_code
_entity_poly.pdbx_strand_id
1 'polypeptide(L)'
;RELRVRAKMLSVKTSWQRFGRPAGMYTELEDRHGIHGGDVETSLMLHFRPDLVDMSKVDNFVSNVARAEQEFALLRHTGTHAFAWIASDLNPNGVVGDASIATAEKGRLTAEHQADGFISLVRDVRKAKLAEWLF
;
A
#
# COMPACT_ATOMS: atom_id res chain seq x y z
N ARG A 1 -3.07 -18.69 -11.37
CA ARG A 1 -2.66 -19.58 -12.50
C ARG A 1 -3.58 -20.78 -12.65
N GLU A 2 -3.75 -21.62 -11.63
CA GLU A 2 -4.58 -22.83 -11.73
C GLU A 2 -6.02 -22.57 -12.16
N LEU A 3 -6.67 -21.53 -11.62
CA LEU A 3 -8.00 -21.09 -12.05
C LEU A 3 -8.06 -20.75 -13.55
N ARG A 4 -6.99 -20.14 -14.09
CA ARG A 4 -6.91 -19.90 -15.52
C ARG A 4 -6.92 -21.24 -16.24
N VAL A 5 -5.98 -22.14 -15.95
CA VAL A 5 -5.82 -23.41 -16.70
C VAL A 5 -7.07 -24.28 -16.60
N ARG A 6 -7.53 -24.58 -15.38
CA ARG A 6 -8.58 -25.56 -15.11
C ARG A 6 -9.99 -25.07 -15.47
N ALA A 7 -10.27 -23.79 -15.28
CA ALA A 7 -11.62 -23.24 -15.43
C ALA A 7 -11.78 -22.32 -16.65
N LYS A 8 -10.74 -22.13 -17.47
CA LYS A 8 -10.76 -21.17 -18.60
C LYS A 8 -11.24 -19.78 -18.20
N MET A 9 -10.86 -19.36 -16.99
CA MET A 9 -11.33 -18.13 -16.36
C MET A 9 -10.26 -17.03 -16.42
N LEU A 10 -10.71 -15.80 -16.68
CA LEU A 10 -9.89 -14.60 -16.45
C LEU A 10 -9.74 -14.41 -14.95
N SER A 11 -8.50 -14.42 -14.46
CA SER A 11 -8.21 -14.29 -13.03
C SER A 11 -7.19 -13.18 -12.84
N VAL A 12 -7.64 -12.08 -12.23
CA VAL A 12 -6.85 -10.86 -12.02
C VAL A 12 -6.59 -10.70 -10.53
N LYS A 13 -5.32 -10.62 -10.13
CA LYS A 13 -4.92 -10.26 -8.76
C LYS A 13 -4.64 -8.76 -8.72
N THR A 14 -5.22 -8.05 -7.76
CA THR A 14 -4.87 -6.66 -7.47
C THR A 14 -4.90 -6.38 -5.95
N SER A 15 -4.50 -5.18 -5.55
CA SER A 15 -4.69 -4.59 -4.22
C SER A 15 -4.95 -3.10 -4.39
N TRP A 16 -5.57 -2.46 -3.39
CA TRP A 16 -5.92 -1.03 -3.44
C TRP A 16 -4.70 -0.13 -3.70
N GLN A 17 -3.53 -0.48 -3.15
CA GLN A 17 -2.27 0.26 -3.35
C GLN A 17 -1.79 0.27 -4.81
N ARG A 18 -2.20 -0.67 -5.66
CA ARG A 18 -1.74 -0.76 -7.06
C ARG A 18 -2.32 0.34 -7.97
N PHE A 19 -3.34 1.05 -7.51
CA PHE A 19 -3.89 2.19 -8.23
C PHE A 19 -3.13 3.48 -7.96
N GLY A 20 -2.12 3.43 -7.08
CA GLY A 20 -1.34 4.61 -6.72
C GLY A 20 -2.06 5.48 -5.70
N ARG A 21 -1.63 6.74 -5.68
CA ARG A 21 -2.05 7.79 -4.75
C ARG A 21 -2.03 9.13 -5.51
N PRO A 22 -2.75 10.16 -5.05
CA PRO A 22 -2.62 11.49 -5.63
C PRO A 22 -1.16 11.97 -5.61
N ALA A 23 -0.69 12.50 -6.74
CA ALA A 23 0.71 12.89 -6.91
C ALA A 23 1.10 14.02 -5.94
N GLY A 24 2.27 13.90 -5.31
CA GLY A 24 2.80 14.91 -4.38
C GLY A 24 2.07 15.00 -3.04
N MET A 25 1.13 14.09 -2.75
CA MET A 25 0.35 14.10 -1.52
C MET A 25 1.13 13.55 -0.30
N TYR A 26 1.97 12.56 -0.54
CA TYR A 26 2.75 11.88 0.49
C TYR A 26 4.24 12.18 0.30
N THR A 27 4.99 12.12 1.39
CA THR A 27 6.44 12.35 1.34
C THR A 27 7.15 11.19 0.64
N GLU A 28 8.31 11.45 0.04
CA GLU A 28 9.14 10.38 -0.53
C GLU A 28 9.57 9.34 0.52
N LEU A 29 9.64 9.73 1.79
CA LEU A 29 9.95 8.81 2.87
C LEU A 29 8.77 7.87 3.14
N GLU A 30 7.54 8.40 3.20
CA GLU A 30 6.33 7.61 3.35
C GLU A 30 6.15 6.64 2.16
N ASP A 31 6.37 7.11 0.93
CA ASP A 31 6.25 6.25 -0.24
C ASP A 31 7.28 5.11 -0.27
N ARG A 32 8.48 5.34 0.28
CA ARG A 32 9.55 4.32 0.30
C ARG A 32 9.46 3.37 1.49
N HIS A 33 9.15 3.90 2.69
CA HIS A 33 9.28 3.18 3.96
C HIS A 33 7.96 3.00 4.70
N GLY A 34 6.94 3.82 4.42
CA GLY A 34 5.62 3.82 5.04
C GLY A 34 4.71 2.70 4.51
N ILE A 35 5.06 1.45 4.83
CA ILE A 35 4.33 0.28 4.32
C ILE A 35 3.19 -0.17 5.23
N HIS A 36 3.11 0.31 6.49
CA HIS A 36 2.06 -0.11 7.44
C HIS A 36 1.89 0.87 8.60
N GLY A 37 0.68 1.37 8.85
CA GLY A 37 0.35 2.25 9.98
C GLY A 37 0.91 3.67 9.88
N GLY A 38 1.52 4.03 8.74
CA GLY A 38 2.01 5.38 8.46
C GLY A 38 0.91 6.37 8.07
N ASP A 39 1.32 7.45 7.42
CA ASP A 39 0.45 8.54 6.96
C ASP A 39 -0.73 8.02 6.14
N VAL A 40 -0.47 7.14 5.17
CA VAL A 40 -1.48 6.71 4.18
C VAL A 40 -2.62 5.94 4.85
N GLU A 41 -2.28 4.92 5.65
CA GLU A 41 -3.29 4.07 6.31
C GLU A 41 -4.02 4.85 7.42
N THR A 42 -3.30 5.67 8.18
CA THR A 42 -3.91 6.51 9.23
C THR A 42 -4.83 7.56 8.62
N SER A 43 -4.43 8.20 7.53
CA SER A 43 -5.26 9.17 6.80
C SER A 43 -6.55 8.51 6.28
N LEU A 44 -6.46 7.32 5.68
CA LEU A 44 -7.64 6.54 5.26
C LEU A 44 -8.55 6.21 6.43
N MET A 45 -8.00 5.77 7.56
CA MET A 45 -8.80 5.47 8.75
C MET A 45 -9.46 6.71 9.35
N LEU A 46 -8.77 7.86 9.37
CA LEU A 46 -9.36 9.14 9.77
C LEU A 46 -10.52 9.56 8.88
N HIS A 47 -10.48 9.21 7.59
CA HIS A 47 -11.61 9.44 6.68
C HIS A 47 -12.77 8.47 6.93
N PHE A 48 -12.51 7.17 7.05
CA PHE A 48 -13.56 6.15 7.12
C PHE A 48 -14.17 5.98 8.51
N ARG A 49 -13.31 5.95 9.54
CA ARG A 49 -13.63 5.60 10.93
C ARG A 49 -12.73 6.39 11.88
N PRO A 50 -12.88 7.73 11.94
CA PRO A 50 -12.07 8.58 12.81
C PRO A 50 -12.18 8.20 14.29
N ASP A 51 -13.31 7.61 14.69
CA ASP A 51 -13.55 7.09 16.03
C ASP A 51 -12.63 5.92 16.44
N LEU A 52 -11.96 5.29 15.48
CA LEU A 52 -11.01 4.20 15.71
C LEU A 52 -9.55 4.65 15.68
N VAL A 53 -9.29 5.96 15.49
CA VAL A 53 -7.93 6.52 15.45
C VAL A 53 -7.70 7.38 16.68
N ASP A 54 -6.83 6.92 17.56
CA ASP A 54 -6.38 7.68 18.72
C ASP A 54 -5.20 8.58 18.35
N MET A 55 -5.50 9.82 17.98
CA MET A 55 -4.50 10.81 17.55
C MET A 55 -3.52 11.22 18.66
N SER A 56 -3.68 10.81 19.92
CA SER A 56 -2.64 11.03 20.94
C SER A 56 -1.53 9.97 20.90
N LYS A 57 -1.68 8.92 20.07
CA LYS A 57 -0.71 7.81 19.96
C LYS A 57 0.00 7.74 18.62
N VAL A 58 -0.30 8.66 17.71
CA VAL A 58 0.41 8.74 16.42
C VAL A 58 1.80 9.31 16.63
N ASP A 59 2.75 8.81 15.85
CA ASP A 59 4.14 9.26 15.86
C ASP A 59 4.78 8.98 14.49
N ASN A 60 6.03 9.39 14.32
CA ASN A 60 6.88 8.98 13.22
C ASN A 60 7.61 7.67 13.55
N PHE A 61 7.08 6.56 13.04
CA PHE A 61 7.62 5.23 13.26
C PHE A 61 8.68 4.90 12.21
N VAL A 62 9.94 5.24 12.52
CA VAL A 62 11.06 5.03 11.60
C VAL A 62 11.27 3.53 11.31
N SER A 63 11.45 3.21 10.03
CA SER A 63 11.68 1.84 9.56
C SER A 63 13.15 1.44 9.61
N ASN A 64 13.44 0.22 10.07
CA ASN A 64 14.77 -0.39 9.97
C ASN A 64 15.24 -0.62 8.52
N VAL A 65 14.36 -0.46 7.52
CA VAL A 65 14.77 -0.38 6.10
C VAL A 65 15.75 0.76 5.88
N ALA A 66 15.57 1.91 6.52
CA ALA A 66 16.47 3.06 6.38
C ALA A 66 17.90 2.74 6.81
N ARG A 67 18.06 1.93 7.89
CA ARG A 67 19.37 1.45 8.33
C ARG A 67 19.96 0.44 7.35
N ALA A 68 19.15 -0.51 6.88
CA ALA A 68 19.59 -1.50 5.89
C ALA A 68 20.06 -0.86 4.57
N GLU A 69 19.44 0.24 4.15
CA GLU A 69 19.87 1.03 2.98
C GLU A 69 21.27 1.63 3.12
N GLN A 70 21.71 1.92 4.36
CA GLN A 70 23.02 2.48 4.66
C GLN A 70 24.09 1.39 4.83
N GLU A 71 23.70 0.22 5.35
CA GLU A 71 24.63 -0.86 5.70
C GLU A 71 24.85 -1.84 4.54
N PHE A 72 23.82 -2.13 3.73
CA PHE A 72 23.86 -3.17 2.72
C PHE A 72 23.66 -2.62 1.30
N ALA A 73 24.47 -3.09 0.37
CA ALA A 73 24.35 -2.73 -1.04
C ALA A 73 23.03 -3.20 -1.67
N LEU A 74 22.51 -4.36 -1.25
CA LEU A 74 21.34 -5.01 -1.88
C LEU A 74 20.27 -5.49 -0.88
N LEU A 75 20.66 -5.92 0.33
CA LEU A 75 19.77 -6.58 1.27
C LEU A 75 18.94 -5.58 2.09
N ARG A 76 17.62 -5.78 2.11
CA ARG A 76 16.66 -4.94 2.87
C ARG A 76 15.44 -5.76 3.26
N HIS A 77 14.57 -5.23 4.11
CA HIS A 77 13.30 -5.88 4.47
C HIS A 77 12.29 -5.83 3.29
N THR A 78 12.35 -4.79 2.47
CA THR A 78 11.46 -4.60 1.32
C THR A 78 12.24 -4.43 0.02
N GLY A 79 11.57 -4.67 -1.12
CA GLY A 79 12.16 -4.54 -2.46
C GLY A 79 12.63 -5.86 -3.07
N THR A 80 13.54 -5.78 -4.04
CA THR A 80 13.91 -6.90 -4.91
C THR A 80 14.63 -8.04 -4.19
N HIS A 81 15.56 -7.72 -3.29
CA HIS A 81 16.36 -8.70 -2.53
C HIS A 81 15.93 -8.70 -1.06
N ALA A 82 14.61 -8.79 -0.85
CA ALA A 82 14.01 -8.78 0.48
C ALA A 82 14.29 -10.08 1.24
N PHE A 83 14.71 -9.97 2.51
CA PHE A 83 14.73 -11.10 3.44
C PHE A 83 13.41 -11.20 4.22
N ALA A 84 13.14 -12.35 4.83
CA ALA A 84 11.92 -12.56 5.62
C ALA A 84 11.97 -11.77 6.93
N TRP A 85 10.83 -11.20 7.34
CA TRP A 85 10.69 -10.34 8.52
C TRP A 85 9.28 -10.44 9.11
N ILE A 86 9.14 -9.99 10.36
CA ILE A 86 7.85 -9.67 11.01
C ILE A 86 7.79 -8.18 11.32
N ALA A 87 6.59 -7.60 11.48
CA ALA A 87 6.43 -6.15 11.56
C ALA A 87 7.28 -5.50 12.68
N SER A 88 7.45 -6.19 13.81
CA SER A 88 8.30 -5.77 14.91
C SER A 88 9.80 -5.68 14.57
N ASP A 89 10.25 -6.37 13.52
CA ASP A 89 11.63 -6.27 13.02
C ASP A 89 11.86 -4.94 12.29
N LEU A 90 10.81 -4.35 11.71
CA LEU A 90 10.91 -3.06 11.02
C LEU A 90 10.82 -1.90 12.01
N ASN A 91 9.98 -2.02 13.02
CA ASN A 91 9.87 -1.07 14.13
C ASN A 91 9.26 -1.78 15.35
N PRO A 92 9.73 -1.54 16.59
CA PRO A 92 9.21 -2.22 17.78
C PRO A 92 7.69 -2.10 18.00
N ASN A 93 7.05 -1.04 17.49
CA ASN A 93 5.60 -0.83 17.58
C ASN A 93 4.79 -1.61 16.53
N GLY A 94 5.46 -2.30 15.60
CA GLY A 94 4.81 -3.06 14.53
C GLY A 94 4.26 -2.21 13.38
N VAL A 95 4.60 -0.92 13.31
CA VAL A 95 4.17 0.05 12.29
C VAL A 95 5.37 0.83 11.77
N VAL A 96 5.31 1.30 10.52
CA VAL A 96 6.34 2.12 9.87
C VAL A 96 5.74 3.19 8.98
N GLY A 97 6.28 4.40 9.10
CA GLY A 97 5.79 5.61 8.44
C GLY A 97 5.41 6.70 9.43
N ASP A 98 5.08 7.88 8.91
CA ASP A 98 4.76 9.04 9.75
C ASP A 98 3.25 9.23 9.90
N ALA A 99 2.68 8.63 10.94
CA ALA A 99 1.26 8.76 11.24
C ALA A 99 0.90 10.15 11.80
N SER A 100 1.88 10.89 12.32
CA SER A 100 1.64 12.17 13.02
C SER A 100 1.13 13.27 12.08
N ILE A 101 1.45 13.16 10.80
CA ILE A 101 1.03 14.12 9.77
C ILE A 101 -0.26 13.69 9.06
N ALA A 102 -0.89 12.58 9.45
CA ALA A 102 -2.08 12.04 8.80
C ALA A 102 -3.30 12.97 8.90
N THR A 103 -4.12 13.02 7.86
CA THR A 103 -5.34 13.83 7.83
C THR A 103 -6.49 13.12 7.15
N ALA A 104 -7.73 13.39 7.60
CA ALA A 104 -8.93 12.85 6.97
C ALA A 104 -9.06 13.26 5.49
N GLU A 105 -8.60 14.46 5.12
CA GLU A 105 -8.67 14.93 3.73
C GLU A 105 -7.73 14.16 2.80
N LYS A 106 -6.50 13.85 3.25
CA LYS A 106 -5.60 12.94 2.52
C LYS A 106 -6.25 11.57 2.34
N GLY A 107 -6.93 11.08 3.37
CA GLY A 107 -7.68 9.84 3.34
C GLY A 107 -8.77 9.84 2.28
N ARG A 108 -9.62 10.88 2.26
CA ARG A 108 -10.70 11.04 1.29
C ARG A 108 -10.18 11.04 -0.14
N LEU A 109 -9.20 11.89 -0.44
CA LEU A 109 -8.63 12.01 -1.78
C LEU A 109 -7.92 10.73 -2.24
N THR A 110 -7.26 10.02 -1.31
CA THR A 110 -6.62 8.74 -1.60
C THR A 110 -7.65 7.65 -1.90
N ALA A 111 -8.72 7.60 -1.10
CA ALA A 111 -9.81 6.64 -1.28
C ALA A 111 -10.50 6.84 -2.64
N GLU A 112 -10.81 8.08 -3.00
CA GLU A 112 -11.41 8.42 -4.30
C GLU A 112 -10.50 8.00 -5.46
N HIS A 113 -9.22 8.36 -5.41
CA HIS A 113 -8.24 8.00 -6.43
C HIS A 113 -8.15 6.47 -6.65
N GLN A 114 -8.11 5.70 -5.56
CA GLN A 114 -8.00 4.25 -5.63
C GLN A 114 -9.31 3.58 -6.04
N ALA A 115 -10.45 4.13 -5.63
CA ALA A 115 -11.76 3.68 -6.08
C ALA A 115 -11.92 3.88 -7.59
N ASP A 116 -11.53 5.03 -8.12
CA ASP A 116 -11.56 5.31 -9.57
C ASP A 116 -10.67 4.35 -10.37
N GLY A 117 -9.47 4.06 -9.86
CA GLY A 117 -8.58 3.05 -10.44
C GLY A 117 -9.20 1.65 -10.42
N PHE A 118 -9.82 1.25 -9.31
CA PHE A 118 -10.48 -0.05 -9.19
C PHE A 118 -11.70 -0.16 -10.11
N ILE A 119 -12.51 0.88 -10.22
CA ILE A 119 -13.64 0.95 -11.15
C ILE A 119 -13.15 0.79 -12.60
N SER A 120 -12.03 1.44 -12.94
CA SER A 120 -11.41 1.31 -14.27
C SER A 120 -10.96 -0.14 -14.54
N LEU A 121 -10.32 -0.79 -13.57
CA LEU A 121 -9.97 -2.21 -13.68
C LEU A 121 -11.20 -3.11 -13.85
N VAL A 122 -12.28 -2.87 -13.10
CA VAL A 122 -13.54 -3.64 -13.23
C VAL A 122 -14.15 -3.46 -14.61
N ARG A 123 -14.09 -2.24 -15.18
CA ARG A 123 -14.53 -1.98 -16.56
C ARG A 123 -13.68 -2.77 -17.57
N ASP A 124 -12.37 -2.86 -17.38
CA ASP A 124 -11.49 -3.65 -18.24
C ASP A 124 -11.76 -5.15 -18.11
N VAL A 125 -11.94 -5.66 -16.89
CA VAL A 125 -12.33 -7.06 -16.64
C VAL A 125 -13.64 -7.40 -17.33
N ARG A 126 -14.62 -6.49 -17.33
CA ARG A 126 -15.90 -6.66 -18.03
C ARG A 126 -15.75 -6.70 -19.56
N LYS A 127 -14.79 -5.94 -20.11
CA LYS A 127 -14.53 -5.89 -21.56
C LYS A 127 -13.68 -7.05 -22.06
N ALA A 128 -12.72 -7.50 -21.25
CA ALA A 128 -11.72 -8.48 -21.63
C ALA A 128 -12.35 -9.85 -21.89
N LYS A 129 -12.35 -10.29 -23.15
CA LYS A 129 -12.68 -11.68 -23.48
C LYS A 129 -11.39 -12.49 -23.51
N LEU A 130 -11.27 -13.44 -22.59
CA LEU A 130 -10.05 -14.24 -22.41
C LEU A 130 -9.54 -14.89 -23.70
N ALA A 131 -10.44 -15.28 -24.60
CA ALA A 131 -10.11 -15.90 -25.88
C ALA A 131 -9.42 -14.94 -26.88
N GLU A 132 -9.59 -13.62 -26.74
CA GLU A 132 -8.99 -12.63 -27.64
C GLU A 132 -7.53 -12.30 -27.26
N TRP A 133 -7.07 -12.71 -26.07
CA TRP A 133 -5.77 -12.31 -25.50
C TRP A 133 -4.81 -13.46 -25.25
N LEU A 134 -5.24 -14.71 -25.48
CA LEU A 134 -4.45 -15.92 -25.19
C LEU A 134 -4.30 -16.84 -26.41
N PHE A 135 -4.77 -16.41 -27.59
CA PHE A 135 -4.71 -17.14 -28.85
C PHE A 135 -4.37 -16.19 -29.99
#